data_AF-A0A9P6FKK0-F1
#
_entry.id   AF-A0A9P6FKK0-F1
#
_cell.length_a   1.000
_cell.length_b   1.000
_cell.length_c   1.000
_cell.angle_alpha   90.00
_cell.angle_beta   90.00
_cell.angle_gamma   90.00
#
_symmetry.space_group_name_H-M   'P 1'
#
loop_
_entity.id
_entity.type
_entity.pdbx_description
1 polymer ?
#
loop_
_entity_poly.entity_id
_entity_poly.type
_entity_poly.pdbx_seq_one_letter_code
_entity_poly.pdbx_strand_id
1 'polypeptide(L)'
;PTGPPSVCLTTPTDSTCSNYTIPASTISAAVSDICKASSFLPGCSLNTACADHSLNQTYCAPLTVLATLCTAKEDTALTGAACSKSYQTFCSNSSLIPACKTQVAFPELPSGKIATGLIYSVCQEMPGMKGCKICPAPEASTGYSVCDEMAALKDLCLDMPEMTQCPSYNKMCNSTKFAPFCSANSSGGHGGHGGHGNNNQTTPGTDKGKNDANAMASSLVMTSVLAAIAGLVSMTL
;
A
#
# COMPACT_ATOMS: atom_id res chain seq x y z
N PRO A 1 38.22 -6.51 8.87
CA PRO A 1 36.87 -6.19 9.43
C PRO A 1 36.11 -7.49 9.72
N THR A 2 36.19 -7.97 10.97
CA THR A 2 35.38 -9.08 11.46
C THR A 2 33.92 -8.69 11.28
N GLY A 3 33.19 -9.43 10.44
CA GLY A 3 31.78 -9.15 10.15
C GLY A 3 31.00 -8.98 11.45
N PRO A 4 30.08 -8.03 11.51
CA PRO A 4 29.32 -7.78 12.73
C PRO A 4 28.61 -9.07 13.17
N PRO A 5 28.42 -9.28 14.48
CA PRO A 5 28.04 -10.58 15.00
C PRO A 5 26.66 -10.99 14.48
N SER A 6 26.56 -12.19 13.93
CA SER A 6 25.31 -12.82 13.47
C SER A 6 24.23 -12.85 14.55
N VAL A 7 24.63 -12.72 15.83
CA VAL A 7 23.75 -12.67 17.00
C VAL A 7 22.68 -11.59 16.89
N CYS A 8 22.92 -10.47 16.21
CA CYS A 8 21.92 -9.41 16.12
C CYS A 8 20.72 -9.77 15.24
N LEU A 9 20.89 -10.70 14.31
CA LEU A 9 19.79 -11.19 13.47
C LEU A 9 18.95 -12.24 14.20
N THR A 10 19.45 -12.85 15.28
CA THR A 10 18.73 -13.85 16.09
C THR A 10 18.28 -13.31 17.45
N THR A 11 19.03 -12.35 17.99
CA THR A 11 18.90 -11.76 19.33
C THR A 11 19.10 -10.24 19.22
N PRO A 12 18.15 -9.51 18.61
CA PRO A 12 18.33 -8.07 18.36
C PRO A 12 18.34 -7.21 19.62
N THR A 13 18.05 -7.80 20.79
CA THR A 13 18.07 -7.14 22.11
C THR A 13 19.45 -7.11 22.74
N ASP A 14 20.45 -7.77 22.15
CA ASP A 14 21.82 -7.75 22.65
C ASP A 14 22.42 -6.34 22.56
N SER A 15 23.10 -5.89 23.62
CA SER A 15 23.64 -4.52 23.70
C SER A 15 24.66 -4.21 22.60
N THR A 16 25.31 -5.24 22.04
CA THR A 16 26.23 -5.12 20.90
C THR A 16 25.51 -4.72 19.60
N CYS A 17 24.18 -4.87 19.53
CA CYS A 17 23.39 -4.55 18.34
C CYS A 17 23.09 -3.06 18.15
N SER A 18 23.44 -2.23 19.13
CA SER A 18 23.27 -0.78 19.10
C SER A 18 23.97 -0.08 17.93
N ASN A 19 25.00 -0.69 17.35
CA ASN A 19 25.71 -0.18 16.16
C ASN A 19 25.67 -1.18 14.99
N TYR A 20 24.79 -2.18 15.06
CA TYR A 20 24.69 -3.20 14.03
C TYR A 20 23.99 -2.67 12.78
N THR A 21 24.58 -2.93 11.63
CA THR A 21 23.99 -2.66 10.32
C THR A 21 23.59 -3.98 9.67
N ILE A 22 22.29 -4.13 9.40
CA ILE A 22 21.78 -5.31 8.69
C ILE A 22 22.33 -5.30 7.26
N PRO A 23 22.95 -6.40 6.78
CA PRO A 23 23.40 -6.50 5.40
C PRO A 23 22.24 -6.30 4.42
N ALA A 24 22.43 -5.42 3.43
CA ALA A 24 21.42 -5.14 2.42
C ALA A 24 20.99 -6.41 1.66
N SER A 25 21.91 -7.35 1.44
CA SER A 25 21.63 -8.64 0.82
C SER A 25 20.61 -9.48 1.60
N THR A 26 20.66 -9.48 2.93
CA THR A 26 19.69 -10.18 3.79
C THR A 26 18.28 -9.59 3.61
N ILE A 27 18.18 -8.26 3.55
CA ILE A 27 16.90 -7.57 3.39
C ILE A 27 16.35 -7.80 1.97
N SER A 28 17.18 -7.59 0.94
CA SER A 28 16.78 -7.76 -0.46
C SER A 28 16.38 -9.20 -0.78
N ALA A 29 17.01 -10.20 -0.14
CA ALA A 29 16.59 -11.60 -0.28
C ALA A 29 15.15 -11.80 0.25
N ALA A 30 14.84 -11.31 1.46
CA ALA A 30 13.50 -11.42 2.04
C ALA A 30 12.43 -10.69 1.19
N VAL A 31 12.74 -9.48 0.71
CA VAL A 31 11.84 -8.73 -0.20
C VAL A 31 11.65 -9.51 -1.51
N SER A 32 12.72 -10.05 -2.09
CA SER A 32 12.64 -10.84 -3.31
C SER A 32 11.79 -12.10 -3.14
N ASP A 33 11.92 -12.81 -2.01
CA ASP A 33 11.15 -14.01 -1.73
C ASP A 33 9.64 -13.69 -1.60
N ILE A 34 9.29 -12.61 -0.89
CA ILE A 34 7.90 -12.15 -0.78
C ILE A 34 7.35 -11.76 -2.16
N CYS A 35 8.08 -10.93 -2.90
CA CYS A 35 7.59 -10.41 -4.18
C CYS A 35 7.59 -11.43 -5.32
N LYS A 36 8.37 -12.52 -5.22
CA LYS A 36 8.25 -13.67 -6.12
C LYS A 36 6.98 -14.48 -5.85
N ALA A 37 6.60 -14.61 -4.58
CA ALA A 37 5.41 -15.35 -4.17
C ALA A 37 4.11 -14.53 -4.36
N SER A 38 4.20 -13.19 -4.22
CA SER A 38 3.04 -12.29 -4.24
C SER A 38 3.41 -10.94 -4.85
N SER A 39 3.68 -10.94 -6.16
CA SER A 39 4.15 -9.75 -6.88
C SER A 39 3.13 -8.60 -6.95
N PHE A 40 1.85 -8.88 -6.71
CA PHE A 40 0.75 -7.92 -6.74
C PHE A 40 0.67 -7.01 -5.50
N LEU A 41 1.40 -7.34 -4.43
CA LEU A 41 1.33 -6.57 -3.19
C LEU A 41 1.84 -5.13 -3.38
N PRO A 42 1.22 -4.12 -2.75
CA PRO A 42 1.65 -2.72 -2.85
C PRO A 42 3.11 -2.47 -2.50
N GLY A 43 3.65 -3.17 -1.50
CA GLY A 43 5.07 -3.10 -1.14
C GLY A 43 6.01 -3.63 -2.23
N CYS A 44 5.54 -4.49 -3.13
CA CYS A 44 6.31 -4.97 -4.27
C CYS A 44 6.34 -3.96 -5.42
N SER A 45 5.22 -3.27 -5.68
CA SER A 45 5.21 -2.12 -6.60
C SER A 45 6.14 -1.00 -6.10
N LEU A 46 6.17 -0.76 -4.79
CA LEU A 46 7.14 0.14 -4.15
C LEU A 46 8.59 -0.29 -4.41
N ASN A 47 8.90 -1.58 -4.22
CA ASN A 47 10.23 -2.13 -4.47
C ASN A 47 10.69 -1.91 -5.92
N THR A 48 9.80 -2.17 -6.90
CA THR A 48 10.08 -1.94 -8.33
C THR A 48 10.34 -0.46 -8.61
N ALA A 49 9.46 0.42 -8.12
CA ALA A 49 9.62 1.86 -8.31
C ALA A 49 10.92 2.41 -7.68
N CYS A 50 11.37 1.82 -6.59
CA CYS A 50 12.66 2.14 -5.97
C CYS A 50 13.86 1.67 -6.79
N ALA A 51 13.78 0.49 -7.41
CA ALA A 51 14.80 0.01 -8.34
C ALA A 51 14.92 0.90 -9.58
N ASP A 52 13.80 1.47 -10.03
CA ASP A 52 13.75 2.39 -11.18
C ASP A 52 14.15 3.84 -10.84
N HIS A 53 14.59 4.11 -9.60
CA HIS A 53 14.93 5.45 -9.09
C HIS A 53 13.81 6.49 -9.25
N SER A 54 12.56 6.03 -9.38
CA SER A 54 11.39 6.89 -9.57
C SER A 54 10.90 7.54 -8.27
N LEU A 55 11.44 7.08 -7.13
CA LEU A 55 11.03 7.44 -5.79
C LEU A 55 12.10 8.17 -4.97
N ASN A 56 11.65 8.90 -3.96
CA ASN A 56 12.55 9.52 -2.98
C ASN A 56 13.35 8.44 -2.23
N GLN A 57 14.68 8.60 -2.20
CA GLN A 57 15.60 7.65 -1.58
C GLN A 57 15.31 7.37 -0.10
N THR A 58 14.67 8.31 0.61
CA THR A 58 14.21 8.11 1.99
C THR A 58 13.27 6.92 2.14
N TYR A 59 12.38 6.71 1.15
CA TYR A 59 11.41 5.61 1.15
C TYR A 59 11.95 4.33 0.50
N CYS A 60 13.07 4.43 -0.21
CA CYS A 60 13.72 3.32 -0.90
C CYS A 60 14.82 2.64 -0.08
N ALA A 61 14.93 2.97 1.20
CA ALA A 61 15.76 2.19 2.10
C ALA A 61 15.24 0.73 2.13
N PRO A 62 16.09 -0.29 1.91
CA PRO A 62 15.61 -1.68 1.78
C PRO A 62 14.78 -2.14 2.97
N LEU A 63 15.12 -1.70 4.19
CA LEU A 63 14.37 -2.07 5.38
C LEU A 63 13.00 -1.41 5.43
N THR A 64 12.84 -0.20 4.90
CA THR A 64 11.53 0.47 4.76
C THR A 64 10.60 -0.35 3.87
N VAL A 65 11.10 -0.86 2.74
CA VAL A 65 10.32 -1.72 1.83
C VAL A 65 9.92 -3.02 2.52
N LEU A 66 10.86 -3.68 3.19
CA LEU A 66 10.57 -4.90 3.93
C LEU A 66 9.60 -4.66 5.11
N ALA A 67 9.77 -3.57 5.86
CA ALA A 67 8.87 -3.17 6.94
C ALA A 67 7.44 -2.97 6.43
N THR A 68 7.31 -2.39 5.24
CA THR A 68 6.02 -2.15 4.55
C THR A 68 5.32 -3.47 4.22
N LEU A 69 6.05 -4.43 3.65
CA LEU A 69 5.54 -5.78 3.34
C LEU A 69 5.20 -6.59 4.60
N CYS A 70 5.82 -6.26 5.73
CA CYS A 70 5.66 -6.96 7.00
C CYS A 70 4.80 -6.22 8.02
N THR A 71 4.01 -5.23 7.59
CA THR A 71 3.04 -4.56 8.48
C THR A 71 1.89 -5.47 8.85
N ALA A 72 1.24 -5.19 9.99
CA ALA A 72 0.03 -5.89 10.41
C ALA A 72 -1.19 -5.64 9.49
N LYS A 73 -1.09 -4.69 8.54
CA LYS A 73 -2.15 -4.43 7.56
C LYS A 73 -2.09 -5.40 6.38
N GLU A 74 -0.92 -5.95 6.10
CA GLU A 74 -0.73 -6.94 5.04
C GLU A 74 -1.22 -8.33 5.47
N ASP A 75 -1.57 -9.16 4.49
CA ASP A 75 -2.06 -10.51 4.74
C ASP A 75 -0.91 -11.42 5.15
N THR A 76 -0.98 -11.90 6.39
CA THR A 76 0.03 -12.77 6.99
C THR A 76 0.07 -14.16 6.34
N ALA A 77 -0.98 -14.58 5.64
CA ALA A 77 -0.95 -15.80 4.83
C ALA A 77 0.01 -15.67 3.64
N LEU A 78 0.20 -14.46 3.12
CA LEU A 78 1.11 -14.18 2.00
C LEU A 78 2.52 -13.85 2.48
N THR A 79 2.65 -12.97 3.48
CA THR A 79 3.96 -12.43 3.88
C THR A 79 4.52 -13.03 5.17
N GLY A 80 3.67 -13.65 6.00
CA GLY A 80 4.00 -14.00 7.39
C GLY A 80 5.19 -14.96 7.54
N ALA A 81 5.31 -15.95 6.65
CA ALA A 81 6.42 -16.91 6.70
C ALA A 81 7.78 -16.25 6.42
N ALA A 82 7.84 -15.31 5.49
CA ALA A 82 9.07 -14.57 5.19
C ALA A 82 9.34 -13.49 6.24
N CYS A 83 8.31 -12.77 6.68
CA CYS A 83 8.40 -11.72 7.69
C CYS A 83 8.84 -12.26 9.06
N SER A 84 8.34 -13.42 9.47
CA SER A 84 8.71 -14.08 10.74
C SER A 84 10.17 -14.55 10.81
N LYS A 85 10.78 -14.81 9.65
CA LYS A 85 12.20 -15.21 9.51
C LYS A 85 13.15 -14.03 9.27
N SER A 86 12.61 -12.83 9.04
CA SER A 86 13.39 -11.65 8.68
C SER A 86 13.00 -10.47 9.57
N TYR A 87 12.11 -9.60 9.09
CA TYR A 87 11.75 -8.34 9.74
C TYR A 87 11.33 -8.51 11.20
N GLN A 88 10.45 -9.46 11.50
CA GLN A 88 9.97 -9.67 12.86
C GLN A 88 11.07 -10.24 13.78
N THR A 89 12.03 -10.97 13.22
CA THR A 89 13.16 -11.52 13.99
C THR A 89 14.10 -10.41 14.44
N PHE A 90 14.52 -9.52 13.54
CA PHE A 90 15.53 -8.51 13.87
C PHE A 90 14.94 -7.14 14.25
N CYS A 91 13.71 -6.80 13.85
CA CYS A 91 12.99 -5.56 14.20
C CYS A 91 11.82 -5.80 15.16
N SER A 92 12.05 -6.58 16.20
CA SER A 92 11.10 -6.66 17.33
C SER A 92 11.00 -5.32 18.08
N ASN A 93 9.94 -5.13 18.87
CA ASN A 93 9.73 -3.89 19.64
C ASN A 93 10.88 -3.55 20.60
N SER A 94 11.63 -4.57 21.04
CA SER A 94 12.79 -4.43 21.93
C SER A 94 14.13 -4.42 21.17
N SER A 95 14.12 -4.41 19.84
CA SER A 95 15.33 -4.39 19.02
C SER A 95 16.20 -3.17 19.32
N LEU A 96 17.49 -3.42 19.49
CA LEU A 96 18.53 -2.40 19.63
C LEU A 96 19.16 -2.03 18.28
N ILE A 97 18.79 -2.70 17.18
CA ILE A 97 19.26 -2.36 15.83
C ILE A 97 18.71 -0.99 15.43
N PRO A 98 19.56 0.03 15.17
CA PRO A 98 19.09 1.40 14.90
C PRO A 98 18.16 1.51 13.70
N ALA A 99 18.43 0.76 12.63
CA ALA A 99 17.65 0.81 11.40
C ALA A 99 16.17 0.44 11.62
N CYS A 100 15.86 -0.45 12.57
CA CYS A 100 14.49 -0.83 12.91
C CYS A 100 13.64 0.32 13.49
N LYS A 101 14.30 1.36 14.02
CA LYS A 101 13.64 2.55 14.58
C LYS A 101 13.51 3.69 13.56
N THR A 102 14.40 3.74 12.59
CA THR A 102 14.49 4.86 11.62
C THR A 102 13.94 4.51 10.25
N GLN A 103 13.99 3.25 9.83
CA GLN A 103 13.48 2.75 8.55
C GLN A 103 12.16 2.02 8.79
N VAL A 104 11.13 2.79 9.10
CA VAL A 104 9.78 2.29 9.39
C VAL A 104 9.02 2.00 8.10
N ALA A 105 7.93 1.25 8.22
CA ALA A 105 7.01 1.00 7.12
C ALA A 105 6.48 2.30 6.50
N PHE A 106 6.17 2.23 5.20
CA PHE A 106 5.62 3.35 4.46
C PHE A 106 4.28 3.79 5.06
N PRO A 107 4.12 5.07 5.44
CA PRO A 107 2.91 5.53 6.10
C PRO A 107 1.74 5.57 5.11
N GLU A 108 0.57 5.12 5.56
CA GLU A 108 -0.70 5.20 4.81
C GLU A 108 -0.75 4.43 3.49
N LEU A 109 0.23 3.57 3.17
CA LEU A 109 0.10 2.63 2.05
C LEU A 109 -1.09 1.69 2.35
N PRO A 110 -2.10 1.59 1.47
CA PRO A 110 -3.15 0.59 1.62
C PRO A 110 -2.52 -0.80 1.53
N SER A 111 -3.05 -1.77 2.27
CA SER A 111 -2.64 -3.16 2.06
C SER A 111 -3.19 -3.68 0.74
N GLY A 112 -2.62 -4.78 0.23
CA GLY A 112 -3.07 -5.29 -1.07
C GLY A 112 -4.55 -5.67 -1.10
N LYS A 113 -5.06 -6.23 0.01
CA LYS A 113 -6.49 -6.56 0.14
C LYS A 113 -7.38 -5.32 0.10
N ILE A 114 -6.95 -4.22 0.71
CA ILE A 114 -7.66 -2.94 0.64
C ILE A 114 -7.60 -2.41 -0.80
N ALA A 115 -6.43 -2.40 -1.43
CA ALA A 115 -6.27 -1.93 -2.81
C ALA A 115 -7.14 -2.72 -3.79
N THR A 116 -7.09 -4.06 -3.75
CA THR A 116 -7.96 -4.95 -4.52
C THR A 116 -9.44 -4.61 -4.32
N GLY A 117 -9.90 -4.45 -3.07
CA GLY A 117 -11.29 -4.14 -2.78
C GLY A 117 -11.75 -2.80 -3.37
N LEU A 118 -10.90 -1.78 -3.31
CA LEU A 118 -11.19 -0.46 -3.87
C LEU A 118 -11.26 -0.50 -5.40
N ILE A 119 -10.28 -1.15 -6.05
CA ILE A 119 -10.24 -1.33 -7.50
C ILE A 119 -11.50 -2.08 -7.97
N TYR A 120 -11.80 -3.22 -7.34
CA TYR A 120 -12.97 -4.01 -7.69
C TYR A 120 -14.27 -3.23 -7.54
N SER A 121 -14.44 -2.48 -6.44
CA SER A 121 -15.62 -1.62 -6.24
C SER A 121 -15.80 -0.61 -7.36
N VAL A 122 -14.73 0.10 -7.75
CA VAL A 122 -14.79 1.07 -8.85
C VAL A 122 -15.14 0.38 -10.17
N CYS A 123 -14.57 -0.78 -10.44
CA CYS A 123 -14.79 -1.50 -11.68
C CYS A 123 -16.19 -2.13 -11.81
N GLN A 124 -16.85 -2.42 -10.68
CA GLN A 124 -18.25 -2.83 -10.68
C GLN A 124 -19.20 -1.66 -10.98
N GLU A 125 -18.86 -0.45 -10.53
CA GLU A 125 -19.63 0.76 -10.80
C GLU A 125 -19.37 1.31 -12.22
N MET A 126 -18.12 1.26 -12.67
CA MET A 126 -17.64 1.86 -13.92
C MET A 126 -16.66 0.93 -14.65
N PRO A 127 -17.13 -0.16 -15.29
CA PRO A 127 -16.27 -1.18 -15.91
C PRO A 127 -15.42 -0.68 -17.09
N GLY A 128 -15.74 0.49 -17.64
CA GLY A 128 -15.04 1.08 -18.79
C GLY A 128 -13.73 1.82 -18.44
N MET A 129 -13.42 2.03 -17.16
CA MET A 129 -12.24 2.79 -16.75
C MET A 129 -10.94 2.07 -17.11
N LYS A 130 -9.88 2.84 -17.40
CA LYS A 130 -8.58 2.29 -17.84
C LYS A 130 -7.98 1.33 -16.81
N GLY A 131 -8.03 1.67 -15.52
CA GLY A 131 -7.54 0.82 -14.43
C GLY A 131 -8.25 -0.54 -14.33
N CYS A 132 -9.52 -0.63 -14.76
CA CYS A 132 -10.30 -1.87 -14.75
C CYS A 132 -9.86 -2.89 -15.80
N LYS A 133 -9.12 -2.46 -16.82
CA LYS A 133 -8.52 -3.37 -17.80
C LYS A 133 -7.23 -4.01 -17.31
N ILE A 134 -6.59 -3.41 -16.31
CA ILE A 134 -5.31 -3.85 -15.74
C ILE A 134 -5.55 -4.94 -14.71
N CYS A 135 -6.58 -4.80 -13.89
CA CYS A 135 -6.88 -5.70 -12.79
C CYS A 135 -8.17 -6.50 -13.04
N PRO A 136 -8.08 -7.84 -13.13
CA PRO A 136 -9.28 -8.69 -13.20
C PRO A 136 -10.03 -8.69 -11.86
N ALA A 137 -11.22 -9.27 -11.86
CA ALA A 137 -11.96 -9.55 -10.64
C ALA A 137 -11.11 -10.39 -9.66
N PRO A 138 -11.23 -10.17 -8.33
CA PRO A 138 -10.44 -10.89 -7.35
C PRO A 138 -10.73 -12.40 -7.40
N GLU A 139 -9.69 -13.22 -7.22
CA GLU A 139 -9.89 -14.67 -7.14
C GLU A 139 -10.67 -15.04 -5.87
N ALA A 140 -11.66 -15.92 -5.98
CA ALA A 140 -12.49 -16.31 -4.84
C ALA A 140 -11.71 -16.97 -3.70
N SER A 141 -10.59 -17.64 -4.01
CA SER A 141 -9.74 -18.35 -3.03
C SER A 141 -8.84 -17.42 -2.23
N THR A 142 -8.32 -16.36 -2.85
CA THR A 142 -7.33 -15.47 -2.23
C THR A 142 -7.94 -14.12 -1.84
N GLY A 143 -8.97 -13.67 -2.55
CA GLY A 143 -9.52 -12.33 -2.44
C GLY A 143 -8.62 -11.24 -3.02
N TYR A 144 -7.65 -11.62 -3.87
CA TYR A 144 -6.70 -10.71 -4.52
C TYR A 144 -6.90 -10.68 -6.04
N SER A 145 -6.66 -9.51 -6.63
CA SER A 145 -6.49 -9.37 -8.08
C SER A 145 -5.02 -9.59 -8.45
N VAL A 146 -4.74 -10.49 -9.39
CA VAL A 146 -3.37 -10.79 -9.83
C VAL A 146 -2.89 -9.73 -10.84
N CYS A 147 -2.64 -8.53 -10.36
CA CYS A 147 -2.22 -7.36 -11.15
C CYS A 147 -1.32 -6.42 -10.33
N ASP A 148 -0.78 -5.36 -10.93
CA ASP A 148 -0.17 -4.27 -10.18
C ASP A 148 -1.27 -3.38 -9.58
N GLU A 149 -1.69 -3.72 -8.37
CA GLU A 149 -2.78 -3.05 -7.66
C GLU A 149 -2.49 -1.56 -7.47
N MET A 150 -1.23 -1.19 -7.19
CA MET A 150 -0.87 0.21 -7.00
C MET A 150 -0.92 1.01 -8.30
N ALA A 151 -0.51 0.42 -9.42
CA ALA A 151 -0.64 1.06 -10.72
C ALA A 151 -2.12 1.25 -11.12
N ALA A 152 -2.96 0.23 -10.90
CA ALA A 152 -4.38 0.31 -11.22
C ALA A 152 -5.12 1.31 -10.32
N LEU A 153 -4.88 1.26 -9.00
CA LEU A 153 -5.49 2.20 -8.05
C LEU A 153 -5.09 3.65 -8.35
N LYS A 154 -3.81 3.88 -8.69
CA LYS A 154 -3.32 5.18 -9.16
C LYS A 154 -4.09 5.65 -10.38
N ASP A 155 -4.16 4.84 -11.45
CA ASP A 155 -4.83 5.23 -12.68
C ASP A 155 -6.30 5.59 -12.43
N LEU A 156 -7.01 4.81 -11.61
CA LEU A 156 -8.40 5.08 -11.23
C LEU A 156 -8.54 6.40 -10.44
N CYS A 157 -7.71 6.60 -9.42
CA CYS A 157 -7.83 7.77 -8.54
C CYS A 157 -7.25 9.06 -9.12
N LEU A 158 -6.37 8.99 -10.11
CA LEU A 158 -5.96 10.17 -10.86
C LEU A 158 -7.02 10.59 -11.89
N ASP A 159 -7.73 9.64 -12.50
CA ASP A 159 -8.82 9.94 -13.43
C ASP A 159 -10.03 10.57 -12.71
N MET A 160 -10.35 10.08 -11.50
CA MET A 160 -11.48 10.57 -10.69
C MET A 160 -11.11 10.66 -9.19
N PRO A 161 -10.44 11.74 -8.76
CA PRO A 161 -9.91 11.86 -7.39
C PRO A 161 -10.98 11.94 -6.29
N GLU A 162 -12.19 12.35 -6.64
CA GLU A 162 -13.32 12.51 -5.72
C GLU A 162 -14.17 11.23 -5.58
N MET A 163 -13.72 10.09 -6.11
CA MET A 163 -14.39 8.80 -5.89
C MET A 163 -14.35 8.40 -4.42
N THR A 164 -15.44 7.81 -3.92
CA THR A 164 -15.54 7.35 -2.53
C THR A 164 -14.50 6.29 -2.14
N GLN A 165 -13.91 5.63 -3.13
CA GLN A 165 -12.86 4.61 -3.01
C GLN A 165 -11.44 5.20 -2.96
N CYS A 166 -11.25 6.48 -3.30
CA CYS A 166 -9.93 7.13 -3.32
C CYS A 166 -9.42 7.78 -2.02
N PRO A 167 -10.16 7.89 -0.88
CA PRO A 167 -9.64 8.55 0.31
C PRO A 167 -8.32 7.99 0.86
N SER A 168 -8.12 6.66 0.83
CA SER A 168 -6.87 6.04 1.30
C SER A 168 -5.69 6.39 0.40
N TYR A 169 -5.88 6.33 -0.92
CA TYR A 169 -4.90 6.76 -1.91
C TYR A 169 -4.58 8.26 -1.77
N ASN A 170 -5.61 9.11 -1.66
CA ASN A 170 -5.44 10.55 -1.47
C ASN A 170 -4.68 10.85 -0.17
N LYS A 171 -4.98 10.13 0.92
CA LYS A 171 -4.27 10.26 2.20
C LYS A 171 -2.79 9.87 2.08
N MET A 172 -2.49 8.77 1.39
CA MET A 172 -1.12 8.35 1.07
C MET A 172 -0.38 9.41 0.24
N CYS A 173 -1.04 9.97 -0.77
CA CYS A 173 -0.44 10.98 -1.64
C CYS A 173 -0.19 12.32 -0.95
N ASN A 174 -1.07 12.71 -0.04
CA ASN A 174 -0.91 13.92 0.76
C ASN A 174 0.21 13.80 1.80
N SER A 175 0.51 12.60 2.29
CA SER A 175 1.50 12.40 3.35
C SER A 175 2.95 12.34 2.84
N THR A 176 3.18 11.83 1.63
CA THR A 176 4.53 11.41 1.22
C THR A 176 5.06 12.01 -0.10
N LYS A 177 4.25 12.77 -0.86
CA LYS A 177 4.62 13.28 -2.21
C LYS A 177 5.29 12.19 -3.07
N PHE A 178 4.57 11.09 -3.22
CA PHE A 178 5.07 9.80 -3.70
C PHE A 178 5.02 9.69 -5.23
N ALA A 179 5.87 10.42 -5.95
CA ALA A 179 6.03 10.21 -7.41
C ALA A 179 6.65 8.82 -7.66
N PRO A 180 6.24 8.06 -8.69
CA PRO A 180 5.27 8.40 -9.73
C PRO A 180 3.81 8.05 -9.36
N PHE A 181 3.57 7.50 -8.17
CA PHE A 181 2.25 7.02 -7.76
C PHE A 181 1.28 8.12 -7.34
N CYS A 182 1.76 9.31 -7.02
CA CYS A 182 0.96 10.43 -6.50
C CYS A 182 1.08 11.69 -7.35
N SER A 183 1.53 11.54 -8.59
CA SER A 183 1.66 12.66 -9.52
C SER A 183 0.29 13.05 -10.08
N ALA A 184 -0.40 13.94 -9.39
CA ALA A 184 -1.32 14.87 -10.02
C ALA A 184 -0.53 16.15 -10.34
N ASN A 185 0.15 16.22 -11.49
CA ASN A 185 0.57 17.52 -12.01
C ASN A 185 -0.64 18.35 -12.51
N SER A 186 -1.85 17.86 -12.29
CA SER A 186 -3.11 18.51 -12.60
C SER A 186 -3.59 19.34 -11.42
N SER A 187 -2.79 20.33 -11.03
CA SER A 187 -3.34 21.56 -10.47
C SER A 187 -4.31 22.15 -11.52
N GLY A 188 -5.59 21.76 -11.48
CA GLY A 188 -6.69 22.53 -12.05
C GLY A 188 -6.63 22.88 -13.54
N GLY A 189 -6.08 22.02 -14.40
CA GLY A 189 -6.15 22.19 -15.85
C GLY A 189 -7.22 21.29 -16.48
N HIS A 190 -8.49 21.68 -16.41
CA HIS A 190 -9.49 21.23 -17.39
C HIS A 190 -9.07 21.74 -18.79
N GLY A 191 -8.08 21.08 -19.39
CA GLY A 191 -7.52 21.42 -20.69
C GLY A 191 -8.05 20.49 -21.77
N GLY A 192 -9.21 20.84 -22.32
CA GLY A 192 -9.53 20.64 -23.73
C GLY A 192 -9.68 19.21 -24.23
N HIS A 193 -10.94 18.77 -24.28
CA HIS A 193 -11.38 17.87 -25.35
C HIS A 193 -11.01 18.54 -26.68
N GLY A 194 -10.05 17.98 -27.41
CA GLY A 194 -9.63 18.43 -28.74
C GLY A 194 -10.71 18.18 -29.77
N GLY A 195 -11.80 18.94 -29.70
CA GLY A 195 -12.76 19.11 -30.77
C GLY A 195 -12.32 20.27 -31.67
N HIS A 196 -12.12 19.98 -32.96
CA HIS A 196 -12.04 20.99 -34.00
C HIS A 196 -13.27 21.93 -33.90
N GLY A 197 -13.06 23.21 -33.61
CA GLY A 197 -14.12 24.22 -33.59
C GLY A 197 -13.57 25.65 -33.52
N ASN A 198 -13.86 26.44 -34.55
CA ASN A 198 -13.39 27.81 -34.78
C ASN A 198 -13.93 28.86 -33.77
N ASN A 199 -13.06 29.82 -33.47
CA ASN A 199 -13.26 31.26 -33.26
C ASN A 199 -14.28 31.85 -32.25
N ASN A 200 -13.70 32.67 -31.36
CA ASN A 200 -14.09 34.04 -31.02
C ASN A 200 -15.23 34.25 -30.00
N GLN A 201 -14.89 34.50 -28.72
CA GLN A 201 -15.55 35.55 -27.93
C GLN A 201 -14.79 35.96 -26.66
N THR A 202 -15.02 37.22 -26.27
CA THR A 202 -14.25 38.10 -25.39
C THR A 202 -14.98 38.34 -24.05
N THR A 203 -14.26 38.12 -22.93
CA THR A 203 -14.33 38.72 -21.54
C THR A 203 -15.69 38.88 -20.79
N PRO A 204 -15.73 39.43 -19.55
CA PRO A 204 -15.22 38.94 -18.25
C PRO A 204 -16.31 38.93 -17.13
N GLY A 205 -16.06 38.26 -15.99
CA GLY A 205 -16.96 38.38 -14.83
C GLY A 205 -16.50 37.67 -13.54
N THR A 206 -16.26 38.48 -12.52
CA THR A 206 -15.99 38.20 -11.10
C THR A 206 -17.17 37.48 -10.42
N ASP A 207 -16.92 36.51 -9.53
CA ASP A 207 -17.64 36.45 -8.24
C ASP A 207 -17.05 35.54 -7.16
N LYS A 208 -17.26 35.98 -5.91
CA LYS A 208 -16.84 35.39 -4.62
C LYS A 208 -17.89 34.43 -4.05
N GLY A 209 -17.43 33.44 -3.30
CA GLY A 209 -18.20 32.75 -2.24
C GLY A 209 -18.19 31.23 -2.42
N LYS A 210 -18.29 30.39 -1.41
CA LYS A 210 -18.32 30.50 0.06
C LYS A 210 -18.10 29.06 0.56
N ASN A 211 -17.46 28.91 1.71
CA ASN A 211 -17.19 27.62 2.36
C ASN A 211 -18.48 26.86 2.66
N ASP A 212 -18.49 25.55 2.40
CA ASP A 212 -19.34 24.59 3.13
C ASP A 212 -18.59 23.29 3.36
N ALA A 213 -18.30 23.03 4.64
CA ALA A 213 -17.78 21.77 5.14
C ALA A 213 -18.94 20.79 5.31
N ASN A 214 -18.94 19.69 4.58
CA ASN A 214 -19.90 18.62 4.78
C ASN A 214 -19.21 17.39 5.38
N ALA A 215 -19.51 17.15 6.65
CA ALA A 215 -19.10 15.96 7.39
C ALA A 215 -19.99 14.79 7.00
N MET A 216 -19.47 13.83 6.24
CA MET A 216 -20.14 12.56 5.97
C MET A 216 -19.77 11.55 7.07
N ALA A 217 -20.63 11.44 8.08
CA ALA A 217 -20.62 10.34 9.03
C ALA A 217 -21.17 9.08 8.35
N SER A 218 -20.29 8.17 7.90
CA SER A 218 -20.68 6.84 7.44
C SER A 218 -20.96 5.93 8.63
N SER A 219 -22.23 5.70 8.90
CA SER A 219 -22.73 4.68 9.84
C SER A 219 -22.86 3.36 9.08
N LEU A 220 -21.85 2.50 9.14
CA LEU A 220 -21.92 1.11 8.69
C LEU A 220 -22.25 0.23 9.90
N VAL A 221 -23.53 -0.07 10.06
CA VAL A 221 -24.02 -1.09 10.99
C VAL A 221 -23.74 -2.45 10.35
N MET A 222 -22.62 -3.07 10.73
CA MET A 222 -22.39 -4.50 10.47
C MET A 222 -23.20 -5.31 11.48
N THR A 223 -24.34 -5.85 11.04
CA THR A 223 -25.07 -6.90 11.76
C THR A 223 -24.29 -8.22 11.65
N SER A 224 -23.54 -8.54 12.70
CA SER A 224 -22.93 -9.86 12.89
C SER A 224 -23.99 -10.89 13.27
N VAL A 225 -24.32 -11.79 12.35
CA VAL A 225 -25.07 -13.02 12.63
C VAL A 225 -24.10 -14.04 13.22
N LEU A 226 -24.09 -14.17 14.55
CA LEU A 226 -23.44 -15.29 15.24
C LEU A 226 -24.38 -16.50 15.15
N ALA A 227 -24.07 -17.45 14.28
CA ALA A 227 -24.66 -18.79 14.34
C ALA A 227 -23.81 -19.66 15.28
N ALA A 228 -24.31 -19.87 16.50
CA ALA A 228 -23.78 -20.82 17.45
C ALA A 228 -24.12 -22.25 16.97
N ILE A 229 -23.11 -23.02 16.56
CA ILE A 229 -23.25 -24.47 16.39
C ILE A 229 -22.72 -25.12 17.67
N ALA A 230 -23.63 -25.38 18.60
CA ALA A 230 -23.40 -26.27 19.73
C ALA A 230 -23.52 -27.72 19.24
N GLY A 231 -22.38 -28.36 18.98
CA GLY A 231 -22.28 -29.80 18.75
C GLY A 231 -21.89 -30.52 20.05
N LEU A 232 -22.88 -30.98 20.79
CA LEU A 232 -22.79 -32.04 21.80
C LEU A 232 -22.43 -33.40 21.14
N VAL A 233 -22.13 -34.39 21.99
CA VAL A 233 -22.09 -35.86 21.76
C VAL A 233 -20.68 -36.40 21.42
N SER A 234 -20.08 -37.39 22.10
CA SER A 234 -20.41 -38.16 23.30
C SER A 234 -19.15 -38.89 23.81
N MET A 235 -19.16 -39.21 25.09
CA MET A 235 -18.35 -40.24 25.74
C MET A 235 -18.46 -41.60 25.03
N THR A 236 -17.35 -42.33 24.94
CA THR A 236 -17.34 -43.80 25.11
C THR A 236 -15.92 -44.25 25.50
N LEU A 237 -15.86 -44.85 26.69
CA LEU A 237 -14.89 -45.78 27.28
C LEU A 237 -13.39 -45.62 27.00
#